data_AF-A0A498HIM9-F1
#
_entry.id   AF-A0A498HIM9-F1
#
_cell.length_a   1.000
_cell.length_b   1.000
_cell.length_c   1.000
_cell.angle_alpha   90.00
_cell.angle_beta   90.00
_cell.angle_gamma   90.00
#
_symmetry.space_group_name_H-M   'P 1'
#
loop_
_entity.id
_entity.type
_entity.pdbx_description
1 polymer ?
#
loop_
_entity_poly.entity_id
_entity_poly.type
_entity_poly.pdbx_seq_one_letter_code
_entity_poly.pdbx_strand_id
1 'polypeptide(L)'
;MFSETAISPKLYLFANDNDLAVAFKEMLSESVDKLGEVLQAAFGKGVDPKPEIASELSKMDLSIEDQIKALNILFEKPQNERTFLSLDGAMKKAFVLMLLGQSNRN
;
A
#
# COMPACT_ATOMS: atom_id res chain seq x y z
N MET A 1 -15.92 -45.85 21.03
CA MET A 1 -16.37 -44.76 21.91
C MET A 1 -15.60 -43.53 21.48
N PHE A 2 -16.23 -42.63 20.73
CA PHE A 2 -15.63 -41.39 20.26
C PHE A 2 -15.63 -40.37 21.40
N SER A 3 -14.54 -39.62 21.55
CA SER A 3 -14.61 -38.26 22.09
C SER A 3 -13.47 -37.43 21.51
N GLU A 4 -13.84 -36.58 20.57
CA GLU A 4 -13.10 -35.37 20.20
C GLU A 4 -12.78 -34.54 21.44
N THR A 5 -11.58 -33.97 21.50
CA THR A 5 -11.35 -32.72 22.22
C THR A 5 -10.80 -31.69 21.24
N ALA A 6 -11.53 -30.59 21.23
CA ALA A 6 -11.47 -29.51 20.27
C ALA A 6 -10.16 -28.72 20.30
N ILE A 7 -9.90 -28.12 19.14
CA ILE A 7 -8.89 -27.12 18.82
C ILE A 7 -9.02 -25.90 19.74
N SER A 8 -7.90 -25.30 20.10
CA SER A 8 -7.79 -23.83 20.15
C SER A 8 -6.37 -23.40 19.77
N PRO A 9 -6.21 -22.61 18.69
CA PRO A 9 -4.94 -21.96 18.42
C PRO A 9 -4.72 -20.91 19.51
N LYS A 10 -3.50 -20.84 20.05
CA LYS A 10 -3.10 -19.79 20.99
C LYS A 10 -3.33 -18.41 20.37
N LEU A 11 -4.48 -17.82 20.64
CA LEU A 11 -4.69 -16.37 20.58
C LEU A 11 -3.85 -15.79 21.73
N TYR A 12 -2.61 -15.42 21.42
CA TYR A 12 -1.85 -14.53 22.30
C TYR A 12 -2.62 -13.21 22.32
N LEU A 13 -3.30 -12.97 23.45
CA LEU A 13 -3.91 -11.70 23.79
C LEU A 13 -2.80 -10.65 23.79
N PHE A 14 -2.86 -9.70 22.85
CA PHE A 14 -2.04 -8.49 22.87
C PHE A 14 -2.41 -7.71 24.13
N ALA A 15 -1.44 -7.58 25.05
CA ALA A 15 -1.56 -6.71 26.19
C ALA A 15 -1.27 -5.28 25.72
N ASN A 16 -2.25 -4.38 25.87
CA ASN A 16 -2.19 -2.93 25.60
C ASN A 16 -2.44 -2.50 24.13
N ASP A 17 -3.40 -1.59 23.94
CA ASP A 17 -3.73 -0.95 22.65
C ASP A 17 -2.52 -0.26 22.02
N ASN A 18 -1.55 0.16 22.84
CA ASN A 18 -0.30 0.75 22.38
C ASN A 18 0.62 -0.27 21.68
N ASP A 19 0.66 -1.53 22.14
CA ASP A 19 1.47 -2.58 21.51
C ASP A 19 0.85 -3.02 20.18
N LEU A 20 -0.48 -3.01 20.08
CA LEU A 20 -1.17 -3.23 18.81
C LEU A 20 -0.92 -2.09 17.81
N ALA A 21 -0.95 -0.83 18.28
CA ALA A 21 -0.67 0.33 17.45
C ALA A 21 0.80 0.38 16.99
N VAL A 22 1.74 -0.06 17.83
CA VAL A 22 3.16 -0.21 17.49
C VAL A 22 3.34 -1.33 16.47
N ALA A 23 2.79 -2.51 16.72
CA ALA A 23 2.86 -3.64 15.79
C ALA A 23 2.23 -3.31 14.43
N PHE A 24 1.12 -2.57 14.42
CA PHE A 24 0.49 -2.12 13.18
C PHE A 24 1.36 -1.11 12.41
N LYS A 25 1.99 -0.16 13.11
CA LYS A 25 2.95 0.78 12.49
C LYS A 25 4.17 0.06 11.94
N GLU A 26 4.72 -0.90 12.68
CA GLU A 26 5.85 -1.70 12.24
C GLU A 26 5.50 -2.55 11.02
N MET A 27 4.32 -3.17 11.01
CA MET A 27 3.84 -3.95 9.87
C MET A 27 3.60 -3.09 8.63
N LEU A 28 3.10 -1.84 8.81
CA LEU A 28 2.99 -0.87 7.72
C LEU A 28 4.36 -0.42 7.22
N SER A 29 5.32 -0.12 8.12
CA SER A 29 6.68 0.27 7.76
C SER A 29 7.37 -0.84 6.97
N GLU A 30 7.28 -2.08 7.46
CA GLU A 30 7.86 -3.25 6.80
C GLU A 30 7.22 -3.50 5.43
N SER A 31 5.91 -3.22 5.29
CA SER A 31 5.24 -3.28 3.99
C SER A 31 5.70 -2.17 3.03
N VAL A 32 5.97 -0.97 3.54
CA VAL A 32 6.52 0.16 2.74
C VAL A 32 7.95 -0.13 2.32
N ASP A 33 8.77 -0.71 3.20
CA ASP A 33 10.15 -1.07 2.93
C ASP A 33 10.22 -2.19 1.88
N LYS A 34 9.42 -3.26 2.05
CA LYS A 34 9.30 -4.33 1.05
C LYS A 34 8.78 -3.82 -0.28
N LEU A 35 7.83 -2.89 -0.27
CA LEU A 35 7.35 -2.24 -1.49
C LEU A 35 8.48 -1.43 -2.13
N GLY A 36 9.28 -0.70 -1.35
CA GLY A 36 10.48 0.00 -1.81
C GLY A 36 11.50 -0.94 -2.47
N GLU A 37 11.76 -2.10 -1.88
CA GLU A 37 12.66 -3.12 -2.44
C GLU A 37 12.11 -3.73 -3.75
N VAL A 38 10.82 -4.06 -3.79
CA VAL A 38 10.15 -4.58 -5.00
C VAL A 38 10.19 -3.55 -6.12
N LEU A 39 9.96 -2.27 -5.81
CA LEU A 39 10.06 -1.18 -6.77
C LEU A 39 11.50 -0.99 -7.25
N GLN A 40 12.49 -1.04 -6.35
CA GLN A 40 13.91 -0.99 -6.76
C GLN A 40 14.30 -2.18 -7.64
N ALA A 41 13.76 -3.37 -7.37
CA ALA A 41 13.99 -4.56 -8.17
C ALA A 41 13.31 -4.50 -9.55
N ALA A 42 12.10 -3.91 -9.63
CA ALA A 42 11.33 -3.79 -10.87
C ALA A 42 11.79 -2.62 -11.75
N PHE A 43 12.22 -1.50 -11.16
CA PHE A 43 12.55 -0.26 -11.87
C PHE A 43 14.06 0.06 -11.92
N GLY A 44 14.90 -0.73 -11.24
CA GLY A 44 16.37 -0.66 -11.29
C GLY A 44 17.00 0.35 -10.32
N LYS A 45 18.28 0.13 -9.97
CA LYS A 45 19.09 1.04 -9.14
C LYS A 45 19.17 2.43 -9.79
N GLY A 46 18.42 3.39 -9.26
CA GLY A 46 18.43 4.78 -9.71
C GLY A 46 17.05 5.43 -9.77
N VAL A 47 15.97 4.66 -9.71
CA VAL A 47 14.65 5.22 -9.39
C VAL A 47 14.58 5.27 -7.87
N ASP A 48 14.86 6.45 -7.29
CA ASP A 48 14.53 6.68 -5.88
C ASP A 48 13.07 6.25 -5.70
N PRO A 49 12.77 5.21 -4.90
CA PRO A 49 11.39 4.84 -4.64
C PRO A 49 10.81 6.02 -3.90
N LYS A 50 10.14 6.96 -4.61
CA LYS A 50 9.66 8.22 -4.04
C LYS A 50 8.68 7.87 -2.93
N PRO A 51 9.12 7.85 -1.66
CA PRO A 51 8.26 7.41 -0.56
C PRO A 51 7.09 8.39 -0.40
N GLU A 52 7.26 9.59 -0.93
CA GLU A 52 6.26 10.64 -1.12
C GLU A 52 5.02 10.13 -1.88
N ILE A 53 5.15 9.38 -2.98
CA ILE A 53 3.98 8.93 -3.76
C ILE A 53 3.20 7.88 -2.98
N ALA A 54 3.88 6.91 -2.39
CA ALA A 54 3.24 5.89 -1.55
C ALA A 54 2.58 6.52 -0.31
N SER A 55 3.24 7.51 0.32
CA SER A 55 2.69 8.27 1.44
C SER A 55 1.47 9.11 1.05
N GLU A 56 1.43 9.64 -0.16
CA GLU A 56 0.25 10.37 -0.64
C GLU A 56 -0.91 9.42 -0.93
N LEU A 57 -0.66 8.26 -1.55
CA LEU A 57 -1.69 7.25 -1.81
C LEU A 57 -2.29 6.69 -0.51
N SER A 58 -1.49 6.51 0.54
CA SER A 58 -1.99 6.00 1.83
C SER A 58 -2.94 6.95 2.55
N LYS A 59 -2.89 8.26 2.22
CA LYS A 59 -3.82 9.28 2.76
C LYS A 59 -5.14 9.37 2.00
N MET A 60 -5.32 8.62 0.91
CA MET A 60 -6.48 8.77 0.00
C MET A 60 -7.68 7.89 0.35
N ASP A 61 -7.70 7.21 1.49
CA ASP A 61 -8.75 6.26 1.89
C ASP A 61 -8.98 5.12 0.87
N LEU A 62 -7.92 4.70 0.19
CA LEU A 62 -7.94 3.60 -0.77
C LEU A 62 -7.58 2.27 -0.09
N SER A 63 -8.09 1.15 -0.62
CA SER A 63 -7.65 -0.17 -0.18
C SER A 63 -6.16 -0.38 -0.49
N ILE A 64 -5.46 -1.24 0.25
CA ILE A 64 -4.04 -1.53 -0.02
C ILE A 64 -3.86 -2.07 -1.45
N GLU A 65 -4.80 -2.87 -1.94
CA GLU A 65 -4.78 -3.38 -3.32
C GLU A 65 -4.90 -2.24 -4.35
N ASP A 66 -5.80 -1.29 -4.12
CA ASP A 66 -5.95 -0.12 -5.00
C ASP A 66 -4.76 0.83 -4.92
N GLN A 67 -4.12 0.97 -3.76
CA GLN A 67 -2.87 1.72 -3.60
C GLN A 67 -1.76 1.10 -4.45
N ILE A 68 -1.58 -0.23 -4.39
CA ILE A 68 -0.57 -0.95 -5.19
C ILE A 68 -0.87 -0.87 -6.68
N LYS A 69 -2.14 -1.04 -7.10
CA LYS A 69 -2.56 -0.88 -8.50
C LYS A 69 -2.29 0.54 -9.00
N ALA A 70 -2.67 1.55 -8.22
CA ALA A 70 -2.43 2.95 -8.56
C ALA A 70 -0.94 3.23 -8.72
N LEU A 71 -0.11 2.71 -7.81
CA LEU A 71 1.33 2.86 -7.87
C LEU A 71 1.93 2.25 -9.13
N ASN A 72 1.50 1.04 -9.50
CA ASN A 72 1.92 0.39 -10.74
C ASN A 72 1.53 1.22 -11.98
N ILE A 73 0.30 1.74 -12.05
CA ILE A 73 -0.16 2.56 -13.18
C ILE A 73 0.59 3.92 -13.25
N LEU A 74 0.91 4.51 -12.09
CA LEU A 74 1.68 5.75 -12.01
C LEU A 74 3.10 5.55 -12.55
N PHE A 75 3.74 4.43 -12.24
CA PHE A 75 5.10 4.11 -12.69
C PHE A 75 5.17 3.50 -14.09
N GLU A 76 4.08 2.93 -14.60
CA GLU A 76 4.01 2.42 -15.96
C GLU A 76 4.28 3.51 -17.01
N LYS A 77 3.90 4.76 -16.72
CA LYS A 77 4.11 5.90 -17.63
C LYS A 77 4.70 7.11 -16.88
N PRO A 78 5.88 7.61 -17.28
CA PRO A 78 6.49 8.80 -16.65
C PRO A 78 5.59 10.04 -16.63
N GLN A 79 4.64 10.14 -17.57
CA GLN A 79 3.66 11.23 -17.61
C GLN A 79 2.64 11.15 -16.47
N ASN A 80 2.23 9.95 -16.06
CA ASN A 80 1.28 9.76 -14.97
C ASN A 80 1.90 10.21 -13.64
N GLU A 81 3.13 9.80 -13.39
CA GLU A 81 3.93 10.23 -12.24
C GLU A 81 4.07 11.76 -12.20
N ARG A 82 4.51 12.39 -13.30
CA ARG A 82 4.66 13.85 -13.38
C ARG A 82 3.34 14.58 -13.13
N THR A 83 2.25 14.07 -13.72
CA THR A 83 0.91 14.64 -13.52
C THR A 83 0.51 14.54 -12.06
N PHE A 84 0.65 13.36 -11.45
CA PHE A 84 0.33 13.13 -10.04
C PHE A 84 1.11 14.07 -9.11
N LEU A 85 2.42 14.24 -9.33
CA LEU A 85 3.25 15.12 -8.52
C LEU A 85 2.91 16.61 -8.69
N SER A 86 2.31 17.01 -9.82
CA SER A 86 1.88 18.39 -10.07
C SER A 86 0.53 18.76 -9.47
N LEU A 87 -0.24 17.77 -9.00
CA LEU A 87 -1.56 17.96 -8.42
C LEU A 87 -1.49 18.07 -6.89
N ASP A 88 -2.54 18.58 -6.27
CA ASP A 88 -2.68 18.65 -4.82
C ASP A 88 -3.95 17.93 -4.33
N GLY A 89 -3.96 17.63 -3.02
CA GLY A 89 -5.10 17.12 -2.24
C GLY A 89 -6.16 16.33 -3.02
N ALA A 90 -7.33 16.96 -3.20
CA ALA A 90 -8.48 16.34 -3.83
C ALA A 90 -8.26 15.99 -5.31
N MET A 91 -7.48 16.79 -6.05
CA MET A 91 -7.18 16.53 -7.46
C MET A 91 -6.29 15.30 -7.63
N LYS A 92 -5.31 15.10 -6.73
CA LYS A 92 -4.52 13.85 -6.70
C LYS A 92 -5.42 12.63 -6.52
N LYS A 93 -6.34 12.68 -5.55
CA LYS A 93 -7.28 11.58 -5.28
C LYS A 93 -8.19 11.30 -6.48
N ALA A 94 -8.76 12.34 -7.10
CA ALA A 94 -9.59 12.19 -8.28
C ALA A 94 -8.82 11.59 -9.48
N PHE A 95 -7.58 12.03 -9.68
CA PHE A 95 -6.71 11.49 -10.73
C PHE A 95 -6.41 10.00 -10.52
N VAL A 96 -6.11 9.58 -9.30
CA VAL A 96 -5.89 8.16 -8.96
C VAL A 96 -7.13 7.32 -9.20
N LEU A 97 -8.31 7.79 -8.76
CA LEU A 97 -9.57 7.09 -9.00
C LEU A 97 -9.89 6.98 -10.49
N MET A 98 -9.57 8.00 -11.28
CA MET A 98 -9.69 7.94 -12.74
C MET A 98 -8.79 6.85 -13.33
N LEU A 99 -7.51 6.79 -12.91
CA LEU A 99 -6.58 5.77 -13.39
C LEU A 99 -7.05 4.35 -13.06
N LEU A 100 -7.50 4.12 -11.82
CA LEU A 100 -8.04 2.83 -11.38
C LEU A 100 -9.31 2.44 -12.15
N GLY A 101 -10.21 3.40 -12.38
CA GLY A 101 -11.44 3.18 -13.13
C GLY A 101 -11.20 2.82 -14.61
N GLN A 102 -10.11 3.32 -15.22
CA GLN A 102 -9.70 2.91 -16.56
C GLN A 102 -9.06 1.52 -16.57
N SER A 103 -8.27 1.19 -15.54
CA SER A 103 -7.61 -0.12 -15.43
C SER A 103 -8.60 -1.29 -15.26
N ASN A 104 -9.77 -1.06 -14.66
CA ASN A 104 -10.79 -2.09 -14.44
C ASN A 104 -11.66 -2.39 -15.69
N ARG A 105 -11.45 -1.67 -16.80
CA ARG A 105 -12.23 -1.83 -18.05
C ARG A 105 -11.54 -2.70 -19.11
N ASN A 106 -10.30 -3.13 -18.85
CA ASN A 106 -9.54 -4.04 -19.70
C ASN A 106 -9.57 -5.45 -19.12
#